data_AF-A0A397UWI0-F1
#
_entry.id   AF-A0A397UWI0-F1
#
_cell.length_a   1.000
_cell.length_b   1.000
_cell.length_c   1.000
_cell.angle_alpha   90.00
_cell.angle_beta   90.00
_cell.angle_gamma   90.00
#
_symmetry.space_group_name_H-M   'P 1'
#
loop_
_entity.id
_entity.type
_entity.pdbx_description
1 polymer ?
#
loop_
_entity_poly.entity_id
_entity_poly.type
_entity_poly.pdbx_seq_one_letter_code
_entity_poly.pdbx_strand_id
1 'polypeptide(L)'
;MPYFSFFFATLLLFNYIHSAQCQPLYFAGGSDFKSYYTGTKKLYYYGLLNYFYIDLNNLSLDGNIVIDSSKWIQVTKNENTSLANWPFLGGISNDNLFFAKSASYGTSAEVYVDTFDTTLNQWKTNLSLTGKPSQSFLDFKPWITDESTRKAYSLQYIPGIVEIFDTVNYAWTNSSVIPQTYQTYLNLFLSSLYGPPQVLLSSGIILYFSSEPSSSTTTSNTTSMDSILSYNIKTDSWQLIYATGQIPSLRSDYTAVSTFDGRVIIYGGTSNKLPANPPIVVLNASNYVWSVPSEINSAGPLTKHTSIMVNNYMITAFGN
;
A
#
# COMPACT_ATOMS: atom_id res chain seq x y z
N MET A 1 -13.94 31.95 15.52
CA MET A 1 -14.18 30.61 14.95
C MET A 1 -13.14 29.68 15.56
N PRO A 2 -13.52 28.60 16.26
CA PRO A 2 -12.51 27.75 16.88
C PRO A 2 -11.81 26.96 15.77
N TYR A 3 -10.49 27.08 15.70
CA TYR A 3 -9.65 26.14 14.97
C TYR A 3 -9.86 24.77 15.62
N PHE A 4 -10.57 23.86 14.95
CA PHE A 4 -10.54 22.46 15.33
C PHE A 4 -9.10 21.98 15.12
N SER A 5 -8.35 21.88 16.22
CA SER A 5 -7.08 21.15 16.25
C SER A 5 -7.44 19.68 16.07
N PHE A 6 -7.24 19.15 14.86
CA PHE A 6 -7.40 17.74 14.60
C PHE A 6 -6.22 17.00 15.25
N PHE A 7 -6.47 16.41 16.41
CA PHE A 7 -5.52 15.47 17.02
C PHE A 7 -5.51 14.20 16.19
N PHE A 8 -4.37 13.86 15.60
CA PHE A 8 -4.17 12.55 14.98
C PHE A 8 -3.59 11.60 16.02
N ALA A 9 -4.32 10.52 16.31
CA ALA A 9 -3.78 9.41 17.09
C ALA A 9 -3.14 8.42 16.12
N THR A 10 -1.85 8.59 15.86
CA THR A 10 -1.04 7.52 15.27
C THR A 10 -0.79 6.50 16.37
N LEU A 11 -1.27 5.27 16.19
CA LEU A 11 -1.00 4.20 17.13
C LEU A 11 0.18 3.37 16.62
N LEU A 12 1.33 3.57 17.24
CA LEU A 12 2.48 2.69 17.05
C LEU A 12 2.20 1.40 17.83
N LEU A 13 1.79 0.33 17.13
CA LEU A 13 1.53 -0.96 17.79
C LEU A 13 2.80 -1.71 18.21
N PHE A 14 3.96 -1.25 17.74
CA PHE A 14 5.26 -1.84 18.04
C PHE A 14 6.20 -0.74 18.54
N ASN A 15 6.36 -0.59 19.86
CA ASN A 15 7.36 0.35 20.39
C ASN A 15 8.78 -0.21 20.33
N TYR A 16 8.97 -1.53 20.27
CA TYR A 16 10.29 -2.14 20.22
C TYR A 16 10.14 -3.59 19.73
N ILE A 17 10.56 -3.89 18.50
CA ILE A 17 10.98 -5.26 18.17
C ILE A 17 12.47 -5.30 18.45
N HIS A 18 12.85 -5.56 19.71
CA HIS A 18 14.12 -6.24 19.92
C HIS A 18 13.95 -7.58 19.22
N SER A 19 14.72 -7.80 18.16
CA SER A 19 14.80 -9.05 17.40
C SER A 19 14.59 -10.25 18.34
N ALA A 20 13.37 -10.78 18.37
CA ALA A 20 13.05 -11.98 19.11
C ALA A 20 13.70 -13.14 18.35
N GLN A 21 15.00 -13.33 18.58
CA GLN A 21 15.79 -14.51 18.25
C GLN A 21 15.54 -15.15 16.86
N CYS A 22 15.39 -14.36 15.81
CA CYS A 22 15.66 -14.86 14.46
C CYS A 22 17.18 -14.87 14.28
N GLN A 23 17.76 -16.07 14.25
CA GLN A 23 19.14 -16.36 13.85
C GLN A 23 19.53 -15.59 12.58
N PRO A 24 20.81 -15.21 12.41
CA PRO A 24 21.24 -14.19 11.46
C PRO A 24 21.08 -14.66 10.01
N LEU A 25 19.93 -14.37 9.43
CA LEU A 25 19.65 -14.55 8.00
C LEU A 25 19.28 -13.19 7.43
N TYR A 26 20.26 -12.35 7.11
CA TYR A 26 20.13 -11.16 6.24
C TYR A 26 18.74 -10.47 6.30
N PHE A 27 18.28 -10.11 7.50
CA PHE A 27 17.00 -9.44 7.68
C PHE A 27 17.22 -7.93 7.58
N ALA A 28 16.83 -7.33 6.46
CA ALA A 28 16.47 -5.92 6.44
C ALA A 28 15.05 -5.82 7.02
N GLY A 29 14.94 -5.47 8.30
CA GLY A 29 13.65 -5.16 8.92
C GLY A 29 12.94 -4.06 8.12
N GLY A 30 11.65 -4.25 7.87
CA GLY A 30 10.76 -3.24 7.28
C GLY A 30 10.21 -3.57 5.90
N SER A 31 11.04 -3.53 4.85
CA SER A 31 10.58 -3.37 3.46
C SER A 31 9.67 -4.49 2.93
N ASP A 32 9.75 -5.66 3.56
CA ASP A 32 9.19 -6.88 3.00
C ASP A 32 7.78 -7.15 3.51
N PHE A 33 7.39 -6.56 4.64
CA PHE A 33 6.06 -6.78 5.19
C PHE A 33 5.01 -5.90 4.51
N LYS A 34 3.86 -6.52 4.22
CA LYS A 34 2.65 -5.88 3.74
C LYS A 34 1.54 -6.14 4.73
N SER A 35 0.79 -5.11 5.09
CA SER A 35 -0.31 -5.19 6.04
C SER A 35 -1.67 -5.21 5.33
N TYR A 36 -2.59 -6.03 5.85
CA TYR A 36 -3.94 -6.18 5.32
C TYR A 36 -4.93 -6.29 6.48
N TYR A 37 -5.95 -5.44 6.46
CA TYR A 37 -7.04 -5.47 7.42
C TYR A 37 -8.25 -6.10 6.77
N THR A 38 -8.67 -7.24 7.28
CA THR A 38 -9.70 -8.08 6.67
C THR A 38 -11.07 -7.83 7.29
N GLY A 39 -12.14 -8.20 6.58
CA GLY A 39 -13.51 -8.15 7.10
C GLY A 39 -13.72 -8.98 8.38
N THR A 40 -12.82 -9.91 8.68
CA THR A 40 -12.79 -10.70 9.92
C THR A 40 -12.18 -9.96 11.12
N LYS A 41 -11.89 -8.65 10.98
CA LYS A 41 -11.22 -7.82 12.00
C LYS A 41 -9.85 -8.35 12.41
N LYS A 42 -9.16 -8.99 11.48
CA LYS A 42 -7.79 -9.48 11.67
C LYS A 42 -6.84 -8.58 10.89
N LEU A 43 -5.69 -8.32 11.49
CA LEU A 43 -4.61 -7.59 10.86
C LEU A 43 -3.54 -8.59 10.43
N TYR A 44 -3.48 -8.87 9.14
CA TYR A 44 -2.50 -9.76 8.53
C TYR A 44 -1.24 -8.99 8.20
N TYR A 45 -0.10 -9.63 8.45
CA TYR A 45 1.22 -9.19 8.02
C TYR A 45 1.86 -10.28 7.19
N TYR A 46 2.12 -9.97 5.93
CA TYR A 46 2.74 -10.88 4.99
C TYR A 46 4.13 -10.39 4.61
N GLY A 47 5.14 -11.21 4.87
CA GLY A 47 6.46 -11.14 4.28
C GLY A 47 6.84 -12.49 3.67
N LEU A 48 7.81 -12.49 2.74
CA LEU A 48 8.18 -13.69 1.98
C LEU A 48 8.53 -14.90 2.84
N LEU A 49 9.10 -14.69 4.04
CA LEU A 49 9.49 -15.76 4.96
C LEU A 49 8.54 -15.90 6.16
N ASN A 50 7.70 -14.91 6.45
CA ASN A 50 6.88 -14.88 7.65
C ASN A 50 5.50 -14.34 7.32
N TYR A 51 4.46 -15.09 7.67
CA TYR A 51 3.08 -14.73 7.38
C TYR A 51 2.21 -15.05 8.58
N PHE A 52 1.61 -14.03 9.17
CA PHE A 52 0.84 -14.15 10.40
C PHE A 52 -0.26 -13.09 10.45
N TYR A 53 -1.15 -13.22 11.44
CA TYR A 53 -2.11 -12.19 11.76
C TYR A 53 -2.24 -11.95 13.25
N ILE A 54 -2.80 -10.81 13.59
CA ILE A 54 -3.24 -10.45 14.93
C ILE A 54 -4.77 -10.32 14.89
N ASP A 55 -5.45 -10.99 15.80
CA ASP A 55 -6.90 -10.86 15.97
C ASP A 55 -7.22 -9.62 16.81
N LEU A 56 -7.91 -8.64 16.20
CA LEU A 56 -8.24 -7.38 16.86
C LEU A 56 -9.58 -7.42 17.62
N ASN A 57 -10.35 -8.52 17.58
CA ASN A 57 -11.68 -8.57 18.21
C ASN A 57 -11.65 -8.31 19.73
N ASN A 58 -10.55 -8.68 20.39
CA ASN A 58 -10.37 -8.54 21.84
C ASN A 58 -9.22 -7.59 22.22
N LEU A 59 -8.77 -6.75 21.27
CA LEU A 59 -7.71 -5.78 21.51
C LEU A 59 -8.29 -4.38 21.40
N SER A 60 -8.10 -3.59 22.46
CA SER A 60 -8.34 -2.16 22.37
C SER A 60 -7.21 -1.51 21.58
N LEU A 61 -7.55 -0.67 20.62
CA LEU A 61 -6.61 0.24 19.98
C LEU A 61 -6.46 1.55 20.78
N ASP A 62 -7.30 1.75 21.79
CA ASP A 62 -7.22 2.89 22.69
C ASP A 62 -6.12 2.65 23.74
N GLY A 63 -5.14 3.56 23.79
CA GLY A 63 -3.99 3.47 24.69
C GLY A 63 -2.77 2.86 24.01
N ASN A 64 -1.57 3.17 24.52
CA ASN A 64 -0.28 2.71 23.99
C ASN A 64 -0.02 1.20 24.26
N ILE A 65 -1.01 0.35 23.99
CA ILE A 65 -0.91 -1.10 24.17
C ILE A 65 0.09 -1.64 23.16
N VAL A 66 1.20 -2.16 23.68
CA VAL A 66 2.21 -2.84 22.87
C VAL A 66 1.66 -4.22 22.50
N ILE A 67 1.57 -4.51 21.20
CA ILE A 67 1.24 -5.85 20.71
C ILE A 67 2.54 -6.59 20.46
N ASP A 68 2.87 -7.52 21.34
CA ASP A 68 4.06 -8.37 21.20
C ASP A 68 3.78 -9.63 20.35
N SER A 69 4.83 -10.44 20.16
CA SER A 69 4.79 -11.67 19.37
C SER A 69 3.89 -12.77 19.95
N SER A 70 3.46 -12.68 21.21
CA SER A 70 2.52 -13.64 21.81
C SER A 70 1.12 -13.57 21.20
N LYS A 71 0.80 -12.45 20.54
CA LYS A 71 -0.48 -12.24 19.84
C LYS A 71 -0.44 -12.67 18.38
N TRP A 72 0.72 -13.09 17.87
CA TRP A 72 0.89 -13.44 16.47
C TRP A 72 0.41 -14.86 16.22
N ILE A 73 -0.57 -15.00 15.34
CA ILE A 73 -1.06 -16.30 14.89
C ILE A 73 -0.46 -16.58 13.52
N GLN A 74 0.45 -17.55 13.46
CA GLN A 74 1.13 -17.95 12.24
C GLN A 74 0.15 -18.54 11.24
N VAL A 75 0.30 -18.17 9.97
CA VAL A 75 -0.45 -18.76 8.86
C VAL A 75 0.41 -19.81 8.18
N THR A 76 -0.06 -21.06 8.23
CA THR A 76 0.63 -22.16 7.56
C THR A 76 0.57 -21.97 6.04
N LYS A 77 1.74 -21.91 5.42
CA LYS A 77 1.86 -21.92 3.95
C LYS A 77 1.58 -23.32 3.42
N ASN A 78 0.95 -23.40 2.27
CA ASN A 78 0.82 -24.67 1.57
C ASN A 78 2.15 -24.98 0.87
N GLU A 79 2.69 -26.19 1.04
CA GLU A 79 4.02 -26.57 0.53
C GLU A 79 4.13 -26.41 -1.00
N ASN A 80 3.00 -26.46 -1.71
CA ASN A 80 2.93 -26.34 -3.17
C ASN A 80 2.64 -24.91 -3.66
N THR A 81 2.46 -23.93 -2.76
CA THR A 81 2.15 -22.55 -3.14
C THR A 81 3.42 -21.71 -3.14
N SER A 82 3.95 -21.41 -4.33
CA SER A 82 4.85 -20.25 -4.48
C SER A 82 4.01 -18.98 -4.26
N LEU A 83 4.43 -18.12 -3.34
CA LEU A 83 3.65 -16.94 -2.97
C LEU A 83 4.14 -15.72 -3.74
N ALA A 84 3.19 -14.90 -4.19
CA ALA A 84 3.47 -13.62 -4.83
C ALA A 84 4.20 -12.67 -3.87
N ASN A 85 5.02 -11.79 -4.42
CA ASN A 85 5.69 -10.75 -3.63
C ASN A 85 4.70 -9.71 -3.07
N TRP A 86 3.64 -9.40 -3.83
CA TRP A 86 2.63 -8.43 -3.44
C TRP A 86 1.21 -9.02 -3.50
N PRO A 87 0.73 -9.63 -2.41
CA PRO A 87 -0.66 -10.04 -2.34
C PRO A 87 -1.60 -8.85 -2.28
N PHE A 88 -2.88 -9.12 -2.51
CA PHE A 88 -3.93 -8.10 -2.41
C PHE A 88 -5.20 -8.67 -1.81
N LEU A 89 -5.92 -7.80 -1.09
CA LEU A 89 -7.17 -8.16 -0.44
C LEU A 89 -8.33 -8.16 -1.44
N GLY A 90 -9.34 -8.98 -1.22
CA GLY A 90 -10.56 -8.98 -2.03
C GLY A 90 -11.59 -9.97 -1.53
N GLY A 91 -12.53 -10.31 -2.40
CA GLY A 91 -13.69 -11.14 -2.06
C GLY A 91 -14.87 -10.30 -1.58
N ILE A 92 -16.02 -10.96 -1.43
CA ILE A 92 -17.30 -10.30 -1.11
C ILE A 92 -17.23 -9.56 0.24
N SER A 93 -16.42 -10.05 1.18
CA SER A 93 -16.29 -9.45 2.51
C SER A 93 -14.89 -8.94 2.81
N ASN A 94 -14.03 -8.76 1.79
CA ASN A 94 -12.61 -8.46 1.99
C ASN A 94 -11.96 -9.48 2.94
N ASP A 95 -12.22 -10.74 2.66
CA ASP A 95 -11.89 -11.90 3.46
C ASP A 95 -10.94 -12.85 2.74
N ASN A 96 -10.51 -12.51 1.53
CA ASN A 96 -9.63 -13.31 0.71
C ASN A 96 -8.35 -12.53 0.38
N LEU A 97 -7.20 -13.13 0.65
CA LEU A 97 -5.90 -12.63 0.19
C LEU A 97 -5.50 -13.38 -1.08
N PHE A 98 -5.33 -12.64 -2.16
CA PHE A 98 -4.96 -13.14 -3.47
C PHE A 98 -3.46 -13.02 -3.70
N PHE A 99 -2.86 -14.06 -4.25
CA PHE A 99 -1.43 -14.15 -4.54
C PHE A 99 -1.26 -14.43 -6.04
N ALA A 100 -1.20 -13.37 -6.84
CA ALA A 100 -1.02 -13.45 -8.28
C ALA A 100 0.47 -13.48 -8.63
N LYS A 101 0.92 -14.54 -9.33
CA LYS A 101 2.32 -14.74 -9.71
C LYS A 101 2.72 -14.02 -10.98
N SER A 102 4.02 -13.72 -11.09
CA SER A 102 4.64 -13.16 -12.28
C SER A 102 4.40 -14.04 -13.51
N ALA A 103 4.09 -13.43 -14.65
CA ALA A 103 3.95 -14.12 -15.94
C ALA A 103 4.76 -13.40 -17.03
N SER A 104 5.38 -14.19 -17.91
CA SER A 104 6.25 -13.70 -18.99
C SER A 104 5.51 -12.88 -20.06
N TYR A 105 6.26 -12.05 -20.81
CA TYR A 105 5.73 -11.15 -21.83
C TYR A 105 4.92 -11.87 -22.92
N GLY A 106 3.71 -11.38 -23.21
CA GLY A 106 2.89 -11.86 -24.34
C GLY A 106 2.20 -13.21 -24.15
N THR A 107 2.45 -13.93 -23.05
CA THR A 107 1.81 -15.20 -22.73
C THR A 107 1.02 -15.09 -21.44
N SER A 108 -0.26 -14.73 -21.56
CA SER A 108 -1.21 -14.84 -20.45
C SER A 108 -1.51 -16.28 -20.00
N ALA A 109 -0.82 -17.26 -20.56
CA ALA A 109 -1.03 -18.68 -20.32
C ALA A 109 -0.53 -19.15 -18.95
N GLU A 110 0.03 -18.27 -18.10
CA GLU A 110 0.71 -18.68 -16.87
C GLU A 110 0.45 -17.75 -15.66
N VAL A 111 -0.51 -16.82 -15.73
CA VAL A 111 -0.87 -16.04 -14.52
C VAL A 111 -1.60 -16.97 -13.57
N TYR A 112 -0.92 -17.33 -12.49
CA TYR A 112 -1.43 -18.21 -11.47
C TYR A 112 -1.82 -17.39 -10.25
N VAL A 113 -3.04 -17.58 -9.76
CA VAL A 113 -3.57 -16.88 -8.59
C VAL A 113 -3.96 -17.91 -7.55
N ASP A 114 -3.25 -17.92 -6.42
CA ASP A 114 -3.68 -18.57 -5.20
C ASP A 114 -4.55 -17.63 -4.37
N THR A 115 -5.39 -18.18 -3.51
CA THR A 115 -6.15 -17.41 -2.54
C THR A 115 -6.06 -18.04 -1.16
N PHE A 116 -5.93 -17.20 -0.14
CA PHE A 116 -6.09 -17.60 1.25
C PHE A 116 -7.37 -16.99 1.81
N ASP A 117 -8.33 -17.85 2.16
CA ASP A 117 -9.56 -17.48 2.84
C ASP A 117 -9.26 -17.23 4.33
N THR A 118 -9.41 -15.98 4.76
CA THR A 118 -9.09 -15.51 6.11
C THR A 118 -10.18 -15.83 7.14
N THR A 119 -11.37 -16.21 6.67
CA THR A 119 -12.50 -16.67 7.48
C THR A 119 -12.34 -18.14 7.81
N LEU A 120 -12.06 -18.95 6.80
CA LEU A 120 -11.87 -20.40 6.93
C LEU A 120 -10.44 -20.79 7.33
N ASN A 121 -9.49 -19.87 7.22
CA ASN A 121 -8.04 -20.11 7.35
C ASN A 121 -7.56 -21.21 6.39
N GLN A 122 -7.98 -21.16 5.13
CA GLN A 122 -7.72 -22.21 4.15
C GLN A 122 -7.21 -21.65 2.83
N TRP A 123 -6.29 -22.39 2.21
CA TRP A 123 -5.80 -22.09 0.87
C TRP A 123 -6.73 -22.67 -0.19
N LYS A 124 -6.97 -21.89 -1.23
CA LYS A 124 -7.63 -22.28 -2.46
C LYS A 124 -6.67 -22.06 -3.63
N THR A 125 -6.37 -23.14 -4.33
CA THR A 125 -5.41 -23.19 -5.44
C THR A 125 -6.13 -23.53 -6.75
N ASN A 126 -5.43 -23.43 -7.88
CA ASN A 126 -5.96 -23.82 -9.20
C ASN A 126 -7.26 -23.10 -9.59
N LEU A 127 -7.36 -21.80 -9.31
CA LEU A 127 -8.49 -20.99 -9.74
C LEU A 127 -8.60 -20.95 -11.27
N SER A 128 -9.81 -21.18 -11.78
CA SER A 128 -10.11 -20.92 -13.19
C SER A 128 -10.28 -19.42 -13.39
N LEU A 129 -9.34 -18.81 -14.10
CA LEU A 129 -9.33 -17.39 -14.39
C LEU A 129 -9.97 -17.11 -15.74
N THR A 130 -10.67 -15.98 -15.84
CA THR A 130 -11.16 -15.46 -17.12
C THR A 130 -10.43 -14.18 -17.49
N GLY A 131 -10.27 -13.91 -18.79
CA GLY A 131 -9.48 -12.77 -19.26
C GLY A 131 -7.97 -12.94 -19.05
N LYS A 132 -7.22 -11.86 -19.26
CA LYS A 132 -5.76 -11.84 -19.10
C LYS A 132 -5.20 -10.43 -18.83
N PRO A 133 -4.09 -10.31 -18.09
CA PRO A 133 -3.28 -9.10 -18.13
C PRO A 133 -2.83 -8.84 -19.58
N SER A 134 -2.87 -7.58 -20.02
CA SER A 134 -2.48 -7.22 -21.40
C SER A 134 -0.98 -6.96 -21.56
N GLN A 135 -0.19 -7.11 -20.51
CA GLN A 135 1.27 -6.92 -20.51
C GLN A 135 1.96 -7.98 -19.64
N SER A 136 3.29 -7.95 -19.57
CA SER A 136 4.04 -8.77 -18.61
C SER A 136 3.57 -8.44 -17.20
N PHE A 137 3.14 -9.46 -16.48
CA PHE A 137 2.66 -9.30 -15.12
C PHE A 137 3.85 -9.49 -14.18
N LEU A 138 4.28 -8.41 -13.52
CA LEU A 138 5.19 -8.52 -12.37
C LEU A 138 4.37 -8.62 -11.09
N ASP A 139 4.78 -9.51 -10.19
CA ASP A 139 4.15 -9.70 -8.87
C ASP A 139 4.73 -8.77 -7.79
N PHE A 140 5.65 -7.89 -8.19
CA PHE A 140 6.36 -6.94 -7.33
C PHE A 140 5.84 -5.51 -7.53
N LYS A 141 4.51 -5.35 -7.41
CA LYS A 141 3.82 -4.07 -7.62
C LYS A 141 2.66 -3.90 -6.64
N PRO A 142 2.38 -2.67 -6.18
CA PRO A 142 1.32 -2.44 -5.23
C PRO A 142 -0.06 -2.67 -5.83
N TRP A 143 -0.97 -3.12 -4.99
CA TRP A 143 -2.38 -3.30 -5.30
C TRP A 143 -3.22 -2.46 -4.36
N ILE A 144 -4.34 -1.96 -4.87
CA ILE A 144 -5.38 -1.34 -4.07
C ILE A 144 -6.72 -1.94 -4.47
N THR A 145 -7.55 -2.26 -3.49
CA THR A 145 -8.84 -2.90 -3.74
C THR A 145 -9.95 -1.95 -3.37
N ASP A 146 -10.90 -1.79 -4.28
CA ASP A 146 -12.13 -1.07 -4.01
C ASP A 146 -13.19 -2.04 -3.48
N GLU A 147 -13.62 -1.83 -2.24
CA GLU A 147 -14.65 -2.69 -1.63
C GLU A 147 -15.99 -2.56 -2.35
N SER A 148 -16.29 -1.40 -2.94
CA SER A 148 -17.60 -1.14 -3.55
C SER A 148 -17.78 -1.90 -4.87
N THR A 149 -16.73 -1.96 -5.69
CA THR A 149 -16.72 -2.68 -6.97
C THR A 149 -16.17 -4.09 -6.86
N ARG A 150 -15.52 -4.45 -5.74
CA ARG A 150 -14.84 -5.74 -5.51
C ARG A 150 -13.71 -5.99 -6.49
N LYS A 151 -13.09 -4.92 -7.00
CA LYS A 151 -11.99 -4.98 -7.96
C LYS A 151 -10.70 -4.52 -7.32
N ALA A 152 -9.62 -5.21 -7.65
CA ALA A 152 -8.26 -4.83 -7.30
C ALA A 152 -7.58 -4.17 -8.50
N TYR A 153 -6.80 -3.13 -8.24
CA TYR A 153 -6.17 -2.26 -9.22
C TYR A 153 -4.67 -2.18 -8.97
N SER A 154 -3.88 -2.35 -10.03
CA SER A 154 -2.43 -2.21 -9.94
C SER A 154 -1.85 -1.51 -11.16
N LEU A 155 -0.89 -0.63 -10.92
CA LEU A 155 -0.13 0.05 -11.96
C LEU A 155 1.33 -0.38 -11.85
N GLN A 156 1.88 -0.96 -12.92
CA GLN A 156 3.25 -1.47 -12.91
C GLN A 156 4.29 -0.43 -13.34
N TYR A 157 4.03 0.26 -14.46
CA TYR A 157 4.91 1.27 -15.01
C TYR A 157 4.09 2.29 -15.80
N ILE A 158 4.70 3.44 -16.07
CA ILE A 158 4.15 4.45 -16.95
C ILE A 158 5.18 4.70 -18.08
N PRO A 159 4.76 4.86 -19.36
CA PRO A 159 3.39 4.72 -19.85
C PRO A 159 2.93 3.27 -19.77
N GLY A 160 1.73 3.07 -19.26
CA GLY A 160 1.16 1.75 -19.04
C GLY A 160 -0.34 1.84 -18.85
N ILE A 161 -0.88 0.80 -18.22
CA ILE A 161 -2.30 0.59 -17.94
C ILE A 161 -2.46 0.25 -16.46
N VAL A 162 -3.65 0.44 -15.93
CA VAL A 162 -4.08 -0.18 -14.68
C VAL A 162 -4.58 -1.59 -15.01
N GLU A 163 -3.96 -2.59 -14.41
CA GLU A 163 -4.46 -3.96 -14.39
C GLU A 163 -5.59 -4.04 -13.36
N ILE A 164 -6.69 -4.69 -13.75
CA ILE A 164 -7.92 -4.76 -12.95
C ILE A 164 -8.31 -6.24 -12.76
N PHE A 165 -8.35 -6.68 -11.51
CA PHE A 165 -8.79 -8.03 -11.16
C PHE A 165 -10.13 -7.98 -10.43
N ASP A 166 -11.15 -8.62 -11.01
CA ASP A 166 -12.42 -8.89 -10.33
C ASP A 166 -12.22 -10.00 -9.31
N THR A 167 -12.25 -9.64 -8.03
CA THR A 167 -11.94 -10.55 -6.92
C THR A 167 -13.06 -11.55 -6.63
N VAL A 168 -14.24 -11.38 -7.22
CA VAL A 168 -15.40 -12.25 -7.04
C VAL A 168 -15.53 -13.21 -8.21
N ASN A 169 -15.41 -12.70 -9.44
CA ASN A 169 -15.56 -13.47 -10.66
C ASN A 169 -14.24 -14.05 -11.20
N TYR A 170 -13.11 -13.75 -10.53
CA TYR A 170 -11.76 -14.15 -10.93
C TYR A 170 -11.45 -13.78 -12.39
N ALA A 171 -11.79 -12.54 -12.74
CA ALA A 171 -11.71 -12.03 -14.10
C ALA A 171 -10.69 -10.91 -14.23
N TRP A 172 -9.80 -11.03 -15.21
CA TRP A 172 -8.79 -10.03 -15.56
C TRP A 172 -9.32 -9.08 -16.64
N THR A 173 -9.21 -7.79 -16.37
CA THR A 173 -9.50 -6.70 -17.31
C THR A 173 -8.43 -5.62 -17.19
N ASN A 174 -8.39 -4.67 -18.13
CA ASN A 174 -7.39 -3.63 -18.17
C ASN A 174 -8.06 -2.26 -18.40
N SER A 175 -7.46 -1.20 -17.86
CA SER A 175 -7.89 0.18 -18.12
C SER A 175 -7.51 0.66 -19.52
N SER A 176 -8.01 1.85 -19.86
CA SER A 176 -7.42 2.66 -20.92
C SER A 176 -5.95 3.00 -20.63
N VAL A 177 -5.14 3.14 -21.69
CA VAL A 177 -3.73 3.52 -21.62
C VAL A 177 -3.58 4.94 -21.07
N ILE A 178 -2.57 5.17 -20.24
CA ILE A 178 -2.23 6.49 -19.72
C ILE A 178 -1.95 7.46 -20.90
N PRO A 179 -2.65 8.61 -20.98
CA PRO A 179 -2.44 9.57 -22.06
C PRO A 179 -0.99 10.05 -22.19
N GLN A 180 -0.52 10.17 -23.44
CA GLN A 180 0.83 10.63 -23.79
C GLN A 180 1.20 11.96 -23.13
N THR A 181 0.22 12.83 -22.87
CA THR A 181 0.44 14.17 -22.28
C THR A 181 0.99 14.11 -20.85
N TYR A 182 0.82 13.00 -20.14
CA TYR A 182 1.36 12.80 -18.80
C TYR A 182 2.75 12.16 -18.83
N GLN A 183 3.33 11.94 -20.02
CA GLN A 183 4.64 11.30 -20.15
C GLN A 183 5.81 12.15 -19.66
N THR A 184 5.69 13.46 -19.56
CA THR A 184 6.74 14.29 -18.92
C THR A 184 6.78 14.13 -17.40
N TYR A 185 5.71 13.59 -16.80
CA TYR A 185 5.64 13.18 -15.39
C TYR A 185 6.39 11.87 -15.11
N LEU A 186 6.86 11.17 -16.15
CA LEU A 186 7.50 9.85 -16.11
C LEU A 186 8.89 9.81 -15.53
N ASN A 187 9.62 10.92 -15.59
CA ASN A 187 10.95 10.99 -15.01
C ASN A 187 10.90 11.07 -13.47
N LEU A 188 9.70 10.99 -12.88
CA LEU A 188 9.45 10.93 -11.44
C LEU A 188 9.21 9.49 -11.02
N PHE A 189 10.30 8.74 -11.03
CA PHE A 189 10.57 7.43 -10.43
C PHE A 189 9.41 6.77 -9.68
N LEU A 190 8.49 6.20 -10.45
CA LEU A 190 7.69 5.04 -10.02
C LEU A 190 8.52 3.75 -10.03
N SER A 191 9.79 3.85 -10.43
CA SER A 191 10.74 2.76 -10.62
C SER A 191 11.64 2.46 -9.43
N SER A 192 11.40 3.03 -8.24
CA SER A 192 11.92 2.35 -7.05
C SER A 192 11.25 0.97 -7.04
N LEU A 193 12.03 -0.10 -6.88
CA LEU A 193 11.66 -1.51 -7.06
C LEU A 193 10.34 -1.98 -6.41
N TYR A 194 9.60 -1.14 -5.69
CA TYR A 194 8.40 -1.43 -4.91
C TYR A 194 7.16 -0.60 -5.32
N GLY A 195 7.25 0.31 -6.32
CA GLY A 195 6.20 1.29 -6.68
C GLY A 195 5.92 2.30 -5.56
N PRO A 196 5.43 3.53 -5.83
CA PRO A 196 5.05 4.42 -4.74
C PRO A 196 3.81 3.88 -4.02
N PRO A 197 3.61 4.27 -2.76
CA PRO A 197 2.32 4.10 -2.11
C PRO A 197 1.19 4.70 -2.96
N GLN A 198 0.17 3.89 -3.21
CA GLN A 198 -1.07 4.31 -3.87
C GLN A 198 -2.20 4.25 -2.85
N VAL A 199 -3.16 5.17 -2.95
CA VAL A 199 -4.35 5.18 -2.09
C VAL A 199 -5.60 5.30 -2.93
N LEU A 200 -6.65 4.59 -2.53
CA LEU A 200 -7.98 4.71 -3.10
C LEU A 200 -8.84 5.59 -2.20
N LEU A 201 -9.42 6.63 -2.79
CA LEU A 201 -10.41 7.49 -2.14
C LEU A 201 -11.80 6.86 -2.26
N SER A 202 -12.68 7.15 -1.30
CA SER A 202 -14.10 6.73 -1.33
C SER A 202 -14.87 7.24 -2.55
N SER A 203 -14.36 8.28 -3.22
CA SER A 203 -14.89 8.79 -4.49
C SER A 203 -14.66 7.83 -5.68
N GLY A 204 -13.79 6.83 -5.57
CA GLY A 204 -13.35 5.97 -6.67
C GLY A 204 -12.16 6.52 -7.43
N ILE A 205 -11.37 7.40 -6.81
CA ILE A 205 -10.14 7.96 -7.40
C ILE A 205 -8.95 7.30 -6.72
N ILE A 206 -8.07 6.69 -7.52
CA ILE A 206 -6.76 6.23 -7.08
C ILE A 206 -5.77 7.37 -7.25
N LEU A 207 -5.02 7.69 -6.18
CA LEU A 207 -3.92 8.65 -6.22
C LEU A 207 -2.60 7.91 -6.22
N TYR A 208 -1.72 8.32 -7.14
CA TYR A 208 -0.35 7.85 -7.27
C TYR A 208 0.59 8.99 -6.91
N PHE A 209 1.33 8.83 -5.82
CA PHE A 209 2.28 9.81 -5.34
C PHE A 209 3.67 9.56 -5.95
N SER A 210 4.41 10.62 -6.24
CA SER A 210 5.79 10.47 -6.72
C SER A 210 6.72 10.02 -5.60
N SER A 211 7.77 9.27 -5.94
CA SER A 211 8.83 8.86 -5.02
C SER A 211 10.19 9.40 -5.46
N GLU A 212 11.07 9.67 -4.51
CA GLU A 212 12.47 9.99 -4.78
C GLU A 212 13.20 8.75 -5.35
N PRO A 213 14.06 8.90 -6.38
CA PRO A 213 14.86 7.79 -6.92
C PRO A 213 15.85 7.26 -5.89
N SER A 214 16.07 5.94 -5.90
CA SER A 214 17.11 5.30 -5.09
C SER A 214 18.54 5.59 -5.58
N SER A 215 18.73 5.92 -6.87
CA SER A 215 20.04 6.22 -7.47
C SER A 215 20.20 7.71 -7.78
N SER A 216 21.20 8.33 -7.16
CA SER A 216 21.55 9.74 -7.28
C SER A 216 22.15 10.15 -8.64
N THR A 217 21.95 9.35 -9.71
CA THR A 217 22.47 9.65 -11.06
C THR A 217 21.48 10.45 -11.91
N THR A 218 20.27 10.66 -11.41
CA THR A 218 19.25 11.47 -12.09
C THR A 218 18.97 12.71 -11.25
N THR A 219 19.42 13.86 -11.72
CA THR A 219 19.04 15.16 -11.18
C THR A 219 17.58 15.42 -11.56
N SER A 220 16.63 14.91 -10.79
CA SER A 220 15.25 15.37 -10.94
C SER A 220 15.16 16.82 -10.46
N ASN A 221 14.61 17.70 -11.30
CA ASN A 221 14.31 19.08 -10.90
C ASN A 221 13.11 19.16 -9.95
N THR A 222 12.40 18.05 -9.69
CA THR A 222 11.28 18.01 -8.75
C THR A 222 11.78 17.66 -7.35
N THR A 223 11.57 18.58 -6.42
CA THR A 223 11.97 18.44 -5.02
C THR A 223 10.78 18.31 -4.08
N SER A 224 9.54 18.29 -4.60
CA SER A 224 8.30 18.36 -3.82
C SER A 224 7.22 17.42 -4.35
N MET A 225 6.21 17.12 -3.51
CA MET A 225 5.04 16.30 -3.87
C MET A 225 3.82 17.18 -4.24
N ASP A 226 4.05 18.26 -4.98
CA ASP A 226 3.02 19.20 -5.42
C ASP A 226 2.10 18.60 -6.49
N SER A 227 2.60 17.63 -7.22
CA SER A 227 1.89 17.00 -8.32
C SER A 227 1.48 15.57 -7.95
N ILE A 228 0.27 15.17 -8.33
CA ILE A 228 -0.31 13.86 -7.99
C ILE A 228 -1.00 13.32 -9.23
N LEU A 229 -0.56 12.16 -9.72
CA LEU A 229 -1.28 11.48 -10.80
C LEU A 229 -2.50 10.78 -10.22
N SER A 230 -3.64 10.90 -10.87
CA SER A 230 -4.89 10.29 -10.44
C SER A 230 -5.56 9.49 -11.55
N TYR A 231 -6.21 8.41 -11.15
CA TYR A 231 -7.02 7.56 -12.02
C TYR A 231 -8.41 7.40 -11.43
N ASN A 232 -9.44 7.72 -12.22
CA ASN A 232 -10.83 7.55 -11.82
C ASN A 232 -11.34 6.20 -12.33
N ILE A 233 -11.66 5.28 -11.41
CA ILE A 233 -12.08 3.91 -11.74
C ILE A 233 -13.48 3.84 -12.36
N LYS A 234 -14.30 4.88 -12.18
CA LYS A 234 -15.69 4.93 -12.69
C LYS A 234 -15.74 5.43 -14.12
N THR A 235 -14.89 6.40 -14.45
CA THR A 235 -14.85 7.03 -15.77
C THR A 235 -13.69 6.55 -16.64
N ASP A 236 -12.84 5.67 -16.12
CA ASP A 236 -11.63 5.16 -16.79
C ASP A 236 -10.74 6.29 -17.34
N SER A 237 -10.49 7.30 -16.51
CA SER A 237 -9.85 8.54 -16.95
C SER A 237 -8.71 8.96 -16.02
N TRP A 238 -7.66 9.53 -16.63
CA TRP A 238 -6.47 10.01 -15.94
C TRP A 238 -6.45 11.53 -15.83
N GLN A 239 -6.01 12.03 -14.68
CA GLN A 239 -5.83 13.46 -14.43
C GLN A 239 -4.56 13.72 -13.62
N LEU A 240 -3.83 14.76 -13.98
CA LEU A 240 -2.77 15.32 -13.14
C LEU A 240 -3.35 16.40 -12.23
N ILE A 241 -3.13 16.25 -10.93
CA ILE A 241 -3.61 17.16 -9.89
C ILE A 241 -2.42 17.97 -9.37
N TYR A 242 -2.61 19.28 -9.24
CA TYR A 242 -1.63 20.19 -8.63
C TYR A 242 -2.11 20.58 -7.23
N ALA A 243 -1.53 19.94 -6.23
CA ALA A 243 -1.76 20.19 -4.83
C ALA A 243 -1.07 21.49 -4.37
N THR A 244 -1.63 22.11 -3.34
CA THR A 244 -1.15 23.38 -2.76
C THR A 244 -0.96 23.26 -1.25
N GLY A 245 -0.58 24.35 -0.57
CA GLY A 245 -0.43 24.38 0.88
C GLY A 245 1.00 24.06 1.34
N GLN A 246 1.12 23.37 2.48
CA GLN A 246 2.43 23.00 3.04
C GLN A 246 2.96 21.73 2.36
N ILE A 247 3.35 21.88 1.09
CA ILE A 247 3.77 20.77 0.24
C ILE A 247 5.03 20.11 0.84
N PRO A 248 5.03 18.78 1.08
CA PRO A 248 6.21 18.08 1.57
C PRO A 248 7.30 17.99 0.50
N SER A 249 8.54 17.82 0.97
CA SER A 249 9.62 17.39 0.10
C SER A 249 9.34 16.00 -0.49
N LEU A 250 9.82 15.79 -1.72
CA LEU A 250 9.82 14.49 -2.36
C LEU A 250 10.59 13.50 -1.47
N ARG A 251 10.04 12.30 -1.32
CA ARG A 251 10.54 11.28 -0.40
C ARG A 251 10.37 9.88 -0.97
N SER A 252 11.10 8.92 -0.44
CA SER A 252 11.01 7.49 -0.74
C SER A 252 10.80 6.69 0.55
N ASP A 253 10.50 5.40 0.45
CA ASP A 253 10.34 4.48 1.59
C ASP A 253 9.29 4.93 2.63
N TYR A 254 8.34 5.77 2.22
CA TYR A 254 7.19 6.23 3.01
C TYR A 254 5.98 5.31 2.81
N THR A 255 4.98 5.44 3.65
CA THR A 255 3.66 4.82 3.44
C THR A 255 2.58 5.87 3.26
N ALA A 256 1.49 5.51 2.59
CA ALA A 256 0.32 6.36 2.44
C ALA A 256 -0.95 5.56 2.75
N VAL A 257 -1.88 6.17 3.48
CA VAL A 257 -3.18 5.58 3.80
C VAL A 257 -4.31 6.59 3.59
N SER A 258 -5.46 6.13 3.08
CA SER A 258 -6.68 6.95 2.99
C SER A 258 -7.55 6.76 4.22
N THR A 259 -8.06 7.86 4.73
CA THR A 259 -8.95 7.91 5.90
C THR A 259 -10.41 7.99 5.45
N PHE A 260 -11.33 7.53 6.31
CA PHE A 260 -12.77 7.58 6.03
C PHE A 260 -13.31 9.01 5.86
N ASP A 261 -12.66 10.00 6.48
CA ASP A 261 -13.06 11.41 6.40
C ASP A 261 -12.43 12.16 5.21
N GLY A 262 -11.84 11.44 4.25
CA GLY A 262 -11.38 12.02 2.98
C GLY A 262 -10.02 12.71 3.06
N ARG A 263 -9.17 12.31 4.01
CA ARG A 263 -7.76 12.72 4.06
C ARG A 263 -6.85 11.58 3.63
N VAL A 264 -5.68 11.92 3.12
CA VAL A 264 -4.58 10.98 2.90
C VAL A 264 -3.45 11.33 3.85
N ILE A 265 -3.00 10.35 4.63
CA ILE A 265 -1.86 10.50 5.53
C ILE A 265 -0.65 9.88 4.84
N ILE A 266 0.43 10.65 4.70
CA ILE A 266 1.75 10.14 4.33
C ILE A 266 2.61 10.12 5.58
N TYR A 267 3.26 9.00 5.84
CA TYR A 267 4.12 8.82 7.01
C TYR A 267 5.52 8.37 6.63
N GLY A 268 6.51 9.05 7.21
CA GLY A 268 7.91 8.69 7.23
C GLY A 268 8.60 8.86 5.88
N GLY A 269 9.53 7.94 5.62
CA GLY A 269 10.40 7.91 4.46
C GLY A 269 11.69 8.71 4.63
N THR A 270 12.46 8.77 3.55
CA THR A 270 13.66 9.58 3.43
C THR A 270 13.48 10.63 2.35
N SER A 271 14.02 11.82 2.57
CA SER A 271 14.10 12.90 1.60
C SER A 271 15.56 13.34 1.48
N ASN A 272 16.13 13.28 0.28
CA ASN A 272 17.52 13.64 0.01
C ASN A 272 18.52 12.87 0.91
N LYS A 273 18.28 11.58 1.09
CA LYS A 273 19.03 10.66 1.99
C LYS A 273 19.00 11.04 3.48
N LEU A 274 18.16 11.99 3.86
CA LEU A 274 17.91 12.35 5.25
C LEU A 274 16.53 11.84 5.68
N PRO A 275 16.29 11.63 6.98
CA PRO A 275 14.96 11.29 7.47
C PRO A 275 13.95 12.37 7.06
N ALA A 276 12.79 11.96 6.55
CA ALA A 276 11.84 12.92 6.02
C ALA A 276 11.31 13.85 7.13
N ASN A 277 11.26 15.14 6.83
CA ASN A 277 10.81 16.17 7.76
C ASN A 277 9.79 17.08 7.05
N PRO A 278 8.57 17.22 7.59
CA PRO A 278 8.02 16.55 8.77
C PRO A 278 7.80 15.04 8.53
N PRO A 279 7.74 14.23 9.62
CA PRO A 279 7.47 12.79 9.53
C PRO A 279 6.09 12.50 8.96
N ILE A 280 5.06 13.21 9.42
CA ILE A 280 3.68 13.05 8.95
C ILE A 280 3.26 14.28 8.15
N VAL A 281 2.64 14.05 7.01
CA VAL A 281 1.93 15.07 6.22
C VAL A 281 0.56 14.57 5.78
N VAL A 282 -0.38 15.50 5.66
CA VAL A 282 -1.77 15.18 5.37
C VAL A 282 -2.27 15.97 4.18
N LEU A 283 -2.80 15.26 3.18
CA LEU A 283 -3.51 15.83 2.05
C LEU A 283 -5.02 15.78 2.32
N ASN A 284 -5.69 16.93 2.26
CA ASN A 284 -7.14 16.96 2.19
C ASN A 284 -7.58 16.60 0.76
N ALA A 285 -8.24 15.46 0.55
CA ALA A 285 -8.57 14.99 -0.79
C ALA A 285 -9.75 15.74 -1.45
N SER A 286 -10.49 16.56 -0.69
CA SER A 286 -11.60 17.36 -1.26
C SER A 286 -11.12 18.57 -2.06
N ASN A 287 -9.95 19.12 -1.70
CA ASN A 287 -9.39 20.32 -2.31
C ASN A 287 -7.89 20.22 -2.64
N TYR A 288 -7.28 19.06 -2.38
CA TYR A 288 -5.87 18.75 -2.62
C TYR A 288 -4.91 19.75 -1.95
N VAL A 289 -5.20 20.12 -0.70
CA VAL A 289 -4.34 20.99 0.11
C VAL A 289 -3.54 20.16 1.11
N TRP A 290 -2.21 20.28 1.05
CA TRP A 290 -1.28 19.71 2.02
C TRP A 290 -1.24 20.52 3.32
N SER A 291 -1.10 19.81 4.43
CA SER A 291 -0.94 20.37 5.77
C SER A 291 0.02 19.51 6.59
N VAL A 292 0.65 20.14 7.58
CA VAL A 292 1.51 19.48 8.56
C VAL A 292 0.75 19.43 9.90
N PRO A 293 0.31 18.25 10.36
CA PRO A 293 -0.37 18.14 11.65
C PRO A 293 0.61 18.33 12.81
N SER A 294 0.07 18.64 13.99
CA SER A 294 0.84 18.54 15.24
C SER A 294 0.82 17.10 15.74
N GLU A 295 1.98 16.60 16.17
CA GLU A 295 2.16 15.25 16.69
C GLU A 295 2.37 15.29 18.21
N ILE A 296 1.76 14.35 18.94
CA ILE A 296 2.02 14.12 20.37
C ILE A 296 2.75 12.78 20.48
N ASN A 297 3.87 12.74 21.19
CA ASN A 297 4.72 11.55 21.31
C ASN A 297 5.14 10.98 19.94
N SER A 298 5.62 11.85 19.04
CA SER A 298 6.06 11.43 17.71
C SER A 298 7.14 10.36 17.81
N ALA A 299 6.98 9.27 17.05
CA ALA A 299 8.00 8.25 16.86
C ALA A 299 9.08 8.69 15.85
N GLY A 300 8.97 9.89 15.28
CA GLY A 300 9.83 10.35 14.20
C GLY A 300 9.53 9.66 12.86
N PRO A 301 10.34 9.94 11.84
CA PRO A 301 10.17 9.35 10.52
C PRO A 301 10.64 7.89 10.49
N LEU A 302 9.71 6.98 10.22
CA LEU A 302 10.03 5.57 9.95
C LEU A 302 10.30 5.36 8.47
N THR A 303 11.18 4.43 8.13
CA THR A 303 11.49 4.04 6.75
C THR A 303 11.16 2.58 6.53
N LYS A 304 10.74 2.24 5.31
CA LYS A 304 10.43 0.85 4.93
C LYS A 304 9.41 0.19 5.86
N HIS A 305 8.52 0.94 6.48
CA HIS A 305 7.48 0.40 7.35
C HIS A 305 6.24 0.03 6.53
N THR A 306 5.26 -0.62 7.14
CA THR A 306 3.91 -0.77 6.58
C THR A 306 2.91 -0.01 7.43
N SER A 307 1.92 0.61 6.78
CA SER A 307 0.84 1.31 7.45
C SER A 307 -0.50 0.92 6.86
N ILE A 308 -1.52 0.85 7.71
CA ILE A 308 -2.89 0.57 7.31
C ILE A 308 -3.88 1.28 8.23
N MET A 309 -5.03 1.67 7.70
CA MET A 309 -6.13 2.15 8.52
C MET A 309 -6.93 0.99 9.11
N VAL A 310 -7.17 1.07 10.41
CA VAL A 310 -8.16 0.26 11.12
C VAL A 310 -9.08 1.22 11.86
N ASN A 311 -10.32 1.33 11.39
CA ASN A 311 -11.26 2.36 11.85
C ASN A 311 -10.63 3.76 11.72
N ASN A 312 -10.51 4.50 12.83
CA ASN A 312 -9.91 5.84 12.88
C ASN A 312 -8.41 5.83 13.23
N TYR A 313 -7.79 4.66 13.34
CA TYR A 313 -6.38 4.50 13.69
C TYR A 313 -5.55 4.19 12.46
N MET A 314 -4.49 4.95 12.24
CA MET A 314 -3.38 4.49 11.41
C MET A 314 -2.50 3.58 12.27
N ILE A 315 -2.41 2.33 11.88
CA ILE A 315 -1.50 1.36 12.48
C ILE A 315 -0.25 1.30 11.63
N THR A 316 0.90 1.57 12.25
CA THR A 316 2.21 1.43 11.61
C THR A 316 3.03 0.35 12.30
N ALA A 317 3.70 -0.48 11.50
CA ALA A 317 4.48 -1.61 11.96
C ALA A 317 5.75 -1.82 11.14
N PHE A 318 6.76 -2.38 11.80
CA PHE A 318 8.10 -2.63 11.24
C PHE A 318 8.76 -1.34 10.72
N GLY A 319 9.87 -1.51 10.01
CA GLY A 319 10.67 -0.39 9.49
C GLY A 319 11.91 -0.11 10.33
N ASN A 320 12.70 0.86 9.87
CA ASN A 320 13.86 1.42 10.56
C ASN A 320 13.63 2.90 10.84
#